data_AF-A0A6P3VIW4-F1
#
_entry.id   AF-A0A6P3VIW4-F1
#
_cell.length_a   1.000
_cell.length_b   1.000
_cell.length_c   1.000
_cell.angle_alpha   90.00
_cell.angle_beta   90.00
_cell.angle_gamma   90.00
#
_symmetry.space_group_name_H-M   'P 1'
#
loop_
_entity.id
_entity.type
_entity.pdbx_description
1 polymer ?
#
loop_
_entity_poly.entity_id
_entity_poly.type
_entity_poly.pdbx_seq_one_letter_code
_entity_poly.pdbx_strand_id
1 'polypeptide(L)'
;MLPSRSVWICIQREKKHICHRSSQHVTGLLKSSGSPVITPSPLSSFSFSKSLSGLSAARRGLIQRKMSENGVTARRSKVLTIDTMNATVKKVEYAVRGPIVQRAVQIEKELKEGAKKPFTEVIKANIGDAHAMGQQPITFFRQVLALCSYPELLKDGNFPEDAKHRARRILQGCGGESIGAYSGSQGIECIRQDVARYIERRDGGVPCDPDNVFLSTGASDGIVTMLKLLVAGEGRSRTGIMISIPQYPLYSAALAELGAVQVNYYLDEEKCWGLDISELQRSLEAARQHCNPRALCIINPGNPTGQVQSRQCIEDVIRFAAKEDLFLMADEVYQDNVYADGCQFHSFKKVLFEMGPEYSNTVELASFHSTSKCYMGECGFRGGYMEVINLDPEVKEQLSKLVSVRLCPPVPGQALMGLVVNPPQPGEPSYTTFMKERTGVLSTLAEKAKLTEQILNTVPGIACNPVQGAMYSFPRITLPERAVKEAKEKGQAPDMLYCMKLLEETGICLVPGSGFGQRDGTYHFRMTILPPVDKLQILLSKLKEFHQRFTQQYS
;
A
#
# COMPACT_ATOMS: atom_id res chain seq x y z
N MET A 1 -32.08 31.26 40.13
CA MET A 1 -32.27 30.90 41.55
C MET A 1 -31.75 29.48 41.76
N LEU A 2 -30.71 29.34 42.58
CA LEU A 2 -30.19 28.11 43.21
C LEU A 2 -31.16 27.65 44.33
N PRO A 3 -31.14 26.38 44.81
CA PRO A 3 -30.07 25.81 45.67
C PRO A 3 -29.70 24.34 45.34
N SER A 4 -28.42 23.95 45.22
CA SER A 4 -27.44 23.59 46.27
C SER A 4 -27.77 22.36 47.13
N ARG A 5 -26.97 21.28 46.98
CA ARG A 5 -26.37 20.49 48.06
C ARG A 5 -25.20 19.63 47.55
N SER A 6 -24.06 19.85 48.19
CA SER A 6 -22.78 19.12 48.19
C SER A 6 -22.97 17.67 48.73
N VAL A 7 -22.05 16.70 48.66
CA VAL A 7 -20.69 16.70 49.24
C VAL A 7 -19.85 15.48 48.77
N TRP A 8 -18.52 15.65 48.85
CA TRP A 8 -17.41 14.69 49.11
C TRP A 8 -16.55 14.15 47.96
N ILE A 9 -15.32 14.69 47.98
CA ILE A 9 -14.09 14.38 47.28
C ILE A 9 -13.35 13.25 48.00
N CYS A 10 -12.71 12.35 47.26
CA CYS A 10 -11.57 11.58 47.76
C CYS A 10 -10.45 11.54 46.71
N ILE A 11 -9.43 12.38 46.92
CA ILE A 11 -8.17 12.44 46.18
C ILE A 11 -7.18 11.53 46.90
N GLN A 12 -6.59 10.55 46.21
CA GLN A 12 -5.32 9.95 46.64
C GLN A 12 -4.16 10.57 45.88
N ARG A 13 -3.27 11.18 46.66
CA ARG A 13 -1.93 11.67 46.29
C ARG A 13 -0.95 10.52 46.45
N GLU A 14 -0.17 10.21 45.42
CA GLU A 14 1.10 9.51 45.58
C GLU A 14 2.28 10.49 45.51
N LYS A 15 3.17 10.32 46.48
CA LYS A 15 4.27 11.22 46.84
C LYS A 15 5.50 10.95 45.98
N LYS A 16 6.08 12.02 45.43
CA LYS A 16 7.48 12.08 44.95
C LYS A 16 8.43 11.94 46.14
N HIS A 17 9.38 11.02 46.07
CA HIS A 17 10.58 11.02 46.90
C HIS A 17 11.71 11.77 46.19
N ILE A 18 12.12 12.88 46.80
CA ILE A 18 13.35 13.62 46.51
C ILE A 18 14.39 13.12 47.51
N CYS A 19 15.56 12.71 47.01
CA CYS A 19 16.75 12.51 47.83
C CYS A 19 17.85 13.46 47.34
N HIS A 20 18.15 14.48 48.14
CA HIS A 20 19.35 15.28 48.02
C HIS A 20 20.54 14.51 48.58
N ARG A 21 21.65 14.45 47.83
CA ARG A 21 23.00 14.54 48.41
C ARG A 21 23.93 15.24 47.43
N SER A 22 24.77 16.08 48.01
CA SER A 22 25.56 17.13 47.43
C SER A 22 27.04 16.74 47.33
N SER A 23 27.72 17.35 46.35
CA SER A 23 29.13 17.76 46.35
C SER A 23 30.23 16.68 46.23
N GLN A 24 31.01 16.74 45.15
CA GLN A 24 32.33 17.40 45.16
C GLN A 24 33.02 17.33 43.78
N HIS A 25 33.64 18.45 43.41
CA HIS A 25 34.55 18.63 42.28
C HIS A 25 35.84 17.81 42.43
N VAL A 26 36.33 17.22 41.34
CA VAL A 26 37.78 17.08 41.08
C VAL A 26 38.04 17.27 39.57
N THR A 27 38.93 18.22 39.29
CA THR A 27 39.57 18.55 38.01
C THR A 27 40.56 17.47 37.56
N GLY A 28 40.70 17.25 36.25
CA GLY A 28 41.82 16.48 35.71
C GLY A 28 41.90 16.48 34.18
N LEU A 29 42.81 17.28 33.63
CA LEU A 29 43.33 17.14 32.26
C LEU A 29 44.00 15.77 32.09
N LEU A 30 43.97 15.18 30.87
CA LEU A 30 45.18 14.80 30.12
C LEU A 30 44.87 14.21 28.73
N LYS A 31 45.85 14.42 27.84
CA LYS A 31 45.90 14.12 26.41
C LYS A 31 46.31 12.67 26.11
N SER A 32 45.87 12.22 24.93
CA SER A 32 46.58 11.42 23.91
C SER A 32 47.30 10.11 24.24
N SER A 33 47.00 9.12 23.39
CA SER A 33 47.93 8.25 22.61
C SER A 33 47.87 6.74 22.89
N GLY A 34 47.90 5.97 21.80
CA GLY A 34 48.54 4.65 21.74
C GLY A 34 47.64 3.42 21.78
N SER A 35 47.39 2.82 20.61
CA SER A 35 47.06 1.38 20.45
C SER A 35 48.21 0.50 20.98
N PRO A 36 47.99 -0.79 21.29
CA PRO A 36 48.04 -1.82 20.24
C PRO A 36 47.12 -3.04 20.41
N VAL A 37 46.97 -3.73 19.29
CA VAL A 37 46.37 -5.06 19.05
C VAL A 37 47.24 -6.17 19.67
N ILE A 38 46.66 -7.26 20.18
CA ILE A 38 47.14 -8.67 20.08
C ILE A 38 45.98 -9.64 20.39
N THR A 39 46.01 -10.77 19.69
CA THR A 39 45.06 -11.87 19.48
C THR A 39 44.88 -12.86 20.66
N PRO A 40 43.84 -13.73 20.64
CA PRO A 40 43.52 -14.66 21.74
C PRO A 40 43.93 -16.12 21.47
N SER A 41 44.18 -16.90 22.53
CA SER A 41 44.31 -18.37 22.58
C SER A 41 44.22 -18.85 24.05
N PRO A 42 44.00 -20.15 24.36
CA PRO A 42 42.83 -20.96 24.03
C PRO A 42 42.29 -21.79 25.24
N LEU A 43 41.25 -22.58 24.93
CA LEU A 43 40.50 -23.61 25.67
C LEU A 43 41.23 -24.49 26.72
N SER A 44 40.50 -24.89 27.76
CA SER A 44 40.57 -26.18 28.51
C SER A 44 39.33 -26.28 29.43
N SER A 45 38.78 -27.40 29.89
CA SER A 45 38.74 -28.83 29.54
C SER A 45 37.71 -29.46 30.51
N PHE A 46 37.09 -30.57 30.09
CA PHE A 46 36.06 -31.36 30.79
C PHE A 46 36.48 -31.96 32.15
N SER A 47 35.54 -32.16 33.11
CA SER A 47 34.93 -33.48 33.42
C SER A 47 34.24 -33.62 34.82
N PHE A 48 33.03 -34.19 34.75
CA PHE A 48 32.30 -35.13 35.62
C PHE A 48 32.49 -35.27 37.15
N SER A 49 31.35 -35.37 37.87
CA SER A 49 31.10 -36.42 38.87
C SER A 49 29.59 -36.77 38.99
N LYS A 50 29.30 -38.04 39.33
CA LYS A 50 27.98 -38.72 39.41
C LYS A 50 27.56 -38.97 40.87
N SER A 51 26.25 -38.98 41.16
CA SER A 51 25.47 -40.03 41.88
C SER A 51 24.05 -39.46 42.15
N LEU A 52 22.89 -40.04 41.81
CA LEU A 52 22.19 -41.34 41.95
C LEU A 52 21.25 -41.48 43.19
N SER A 53 20.00 -41.87 42.88
CA SER A 53 18.87 -42.42 43.69
C SER A 53 17.75 -41.42 44.10
N GLY A 54 16.45 -41.68 43.93
CA GLY A 54 15.71 -42.79 43.32
C GLY A 54 14.18 -42.56 43.29
N LEU A 55 13.53 -43.21 42.30
CA LEU A 55 12.17 -43.82 42.24
C LEU A 55 10.87 -42.98 42.42
N SER A 56 10.07 -42.92 41.34
CA SER A 56 8.65 -43.36 41.30
C SER A 56 8.13 -43.35 39.85
N ALA A 57 7.43 -44.43 39.46
CA ALA A 57 7.06 -44.78 38.09
C ALA A 57 5.61 -44.40 37.74
N ALA A 58 5.38 -43.98 36.49
CA ALA A 58 4.07 -44.05 35.85
C ALA A 58 4.21 -44.46 34.37
N ARG A 59 3.54 -45.55 34.02
CA ARG A 59 3.51 -46.24 32.71
C ARG A 59 3.04 -45.33 31.57
N ARG A 60 3.76 -45.33 30.43
CA ARG A 60 3.18 -45.16 29.09
C ARG A 60 3.90 -46.07 28.09
N GLY A 61 3.11 -46.73 27.24
CA GLY A 61 3.53 -47.81 26.34
C GLY A 61 4.58 -47.38 25.31
N LEU A 62 5.61 -48.20 25.19
CA LEU A 62 6.62 -48.13 24.13
C LEU A 62 6.13 -48.95 22.94
N ILE A 63 5.82 -48.28 21.83
CA ILE A 63 5.77 -48.90 20.51
C ILE A 63 7.22 -49.16 20.10
N GLN A 64 7.61 -50.43 20.11
CA GLN A 64 8.94 -50.88 19.72
C GLN A 64 9.06 -50.81 18.19
N ARG A 65 9.71 -49.76 17.67
CA ARG A 65 10.10 -49.71 16.25
C ARG A 65 11.26 -50.67 16.01
N LYS A 66 11.01 -51.78 15.32
CA LYS A 66 12.05 -52.60 14.70
C LYS A 66 12.85 -51.73 13.72
N MET A 67 14.11 -51.48 14.03
CA MET A 67 15.08 -50.95 13.07
C MET A 67 15.62 -52.13 12.26
N SER A 68 15.18 -52.26 11.02
CA SER A 68 15.89 -53.04 10.02
C SER A 68 16.99 -52.14 9.43
N GLU A 69 18.24 -52.50 9.71
CA GLU A 69 19.40 -51.98 9.01
C GLU A 69 19.32 -52.37 7.53
N ASN A 70 19.13 -51.38 6.66
CA ASN A 70 19.57 -51.45 5.28
C ASN A 70 19.94 -50.03 4.85
N GLY A 71 21.21 -49.86 4.49
CA GLY A 71 21.87 -48.59 4.23
C GLY A 71 21.34 -47.85 3.00
N VAL A 72 20.22 -47.17 3.17
CA VAL A 72 19.90 -45.98 2.39
C VAL A 72 19.80 -44.86 3.42
N THR A 73 20.71 -43.89 3.36
CA THR A 73 20.55 -42.63 4.10
C THR A 73 19.19 -42.07 3.71
N ALA A 74 18.18 -42.27 4.56
CA ALA A 74 16.83 -41.76 4.33
C ALA A 74 16.96 -40.24 4.27
N ARG A 75 17.03 -39.70 3.04
CA ARG A 75 17.05 -38.26 2.81
C ARG A 75 15.85 -37.72 3.55
N ARG A 76 16.10 -36.92 4.59
CA ARG A 76 15.06 -36.25 5.36
C ARG A 76 14.11 -35.58 4.37
N SER A 77 12.88 -36.07 4.29
CA SER A 77 11.86 -35.47 3.43
C SER A 77 11.67 -34.01 3.83
N LYS A 78 11.44 -33.16 2.83
CA LYS A 78 11.18 -31.74 3.06
C LYS A 78 9.84 -31.62 3.79
N VAL A 79 9.81 -30.84 4.87
CA VAL A 79 8.59 -30.60 5.67
C VAL A 79 7.62 -29.67 4.94
N LEU A 80 8.16 -28.62 4.30
CA LEU A 80 7.40 -27.67 3.48
C LEU A 80 7.64 -27.98 2.00
N THR A 81 6.60 -28.42 1.31
CA THR A 81 6.55 -28.68 -0.13
C THR A 81 5.30 -28.03 -0.72
N ILE A 82 5.16 -28.04 -2.06
CA ILE A 82 3.93 -27.59 -2.71
C ILE A 82 2.70 -28.36 -2.18
N ASP A 83 2.84 -29.63 -1.80
CA ASP A 83 1.73 -30.42 -1.28
C ASP A 83 1.37 -30.02 0.16
N THR A 84 2.38 -29.74 1.00
CA THR A 84 2.19 -29.48 2.44
C THR A 84 2.05 -28.01 2.82
N MET A 85 2.31 -27.07 1.90
CA MET A 85 2.13 -25.63 2.17
C MET A 85 0.64 -25.25 2.28
N ASN A 86 0.37 -24.12 2.91
CA ASN A 86 -0.99 -23.59 3.08
C ASN A 86 -1.72 -23.48 1.73
N ALA A 87 -2.86 -24.15 1.62
CA ALA A 87 -3.66 -24.23 0.41
C ALA A 87 -4.16 -22.87 -0.09
N THR A 88 -4.40 -21.90 0.79
CA THR A 88 -4.82 -20.55 0.38
C THR A 88 -3.68 -19.79 -0.28
N VAL A 89 -2.45 -19.94 0.23
CA VAL A 89 -1.25 -19.32 -0.34
C VAL A 89 -0.95 -19.84 -1.75
N LYS A 90 -1.26 -21.10 -2.06
CA LYS A 90 -1.12 -21.66 -3.42
C LYS A 90 -1.98 -20.95 -4.46
N LYS A 91 -3.06 -20.29 -4.04
CA LYS A 91 -4.01 -19.57 -4.90
C LYS A 91 -3.66 -18.08 -5.05
N VAL A 92 -2.67 -17.58 -4.32
CA VAL A 92 -2.30 -16.17 -4.33
C VAL A 92 -1.52 -15.88 -5.62
N GLU A 93 -2.07 -14.99 -6.44
CA GLU A 93 -1.43 -14.47 -7.64
C GLU A 93 -1.26 -12.96 -7.54
N TYR A 94 -0.11 -12.44 -7.98
CA TYR A 94 0.16 -11.00 -7.95
C TYR A 94 0.92 -10.55 -9.22
N ALA A 95 0.16 -10.26 -10.28
CA ALA A 95 0.69 -10.07 -11.63
C ALA A 95 1.66 -8.88 -11.78
N VAL A 96 1.58 -7.85 -10.92
CA VAL A 96 2.48 -6.67 -10.96
C VAL A 96 3.96 -7.05 -10.76
N ARG A 97 4.25 -8.26 -10.24
CA ARG A 97 5.60 -8.83 -10.11
C ARG A 97 5.74 -10.21 -10.76
N GLY A 98 4.94 -10.47 -11.80
CA GLY A 98 4.84 -11.76 -12.49
C GLY A 98 5.96 -12.06 -13.52
N PRO A 99 5.73 -13.02 -14.43
CA PRO A 99 6.73 -13.54 -15.38
C PRO A 99 7.41 -12.47 -16.26
N ILE A 100 6.67 -11.46 -16.73
CA ILE A 100 7.23 -10.36 -17.53
C ILE A 100 8.29 -9.58 -16.74
N VAL A 101 8.06 -9.33 -15.45
CA VAL A 101 9.02 -8.63 -14.60
C VAL A 101 10.27 -9.47 -14.36
N GLN A 102 10.11 -10.79 -14.17
CA GLN A 102 11.24 -11.71 -14.05
C GLN A 102 12.07 -11.72 -15.33
N ARG A 103 11.42 -11.77 -16.50
CA ARG A 103 12.10 -11.70 -17.79
C ARG A 103 12.80 -10.36 -18.00
N ALA A 104 12.17 -9.26 -17.61
CA ALA A 104 12.77 -7.93 -17.67
C ALA A 104 14.07 -7.85 -16.84
N VAL A 105 14.08 -8.40 -15.63
CA VAL A 105 15.30 -8.48 -14.79
C VAL A 105 16.37 -9.35 -15.44
N GLN A 106 15.99 -10.45 -16.09
CA GLN A 106 16.95 -11.28 -16.83
C GLN A 106 17.57 -10.52 -18.01
N ILE A 107 16.76 -9.78 -18.78
CA ILE A 107 17.25 -8.95 -19.88
C ILE A 107 18.19 -7.86 -19.38
N GLU A 108 17.89 -7.21 -18.25
CA GLU A 108 18.80 -6.24 -17.61
C GLU A 108 20.15 -6.87 -17.27
N LYS A 109 20.16 -8.13 -16.83
CA LYS A 109 21.39 -8.88 -16.57
C LYS A 109 22.13 -9.22 -17.87
N GLU A 110 21.43 -9.72 -18.89
CA GLU A 110 22.00 -10.01 -20.21
C GLU A 110 22.68 -8.77 -20.82
N LEU A 111 22.04 -7.60 -20.74
CA LEU A 111 22.60 -6.34 -21.23
C LEU A 111 23.87 -5.94 -20.48
N LYS A 112 23.90 -6.11 -19.15
CA LYS A 112 25.11 -5.87 -18.33
C LYS A 112 26.25 -6.83 -18.68
N GLU A 113 25.92 -8.05 -19.10
CA GLU A 113 26.87 -9.07 -19.56
C GLU A 113 27.29 -8.87 -21.03
N GLY A 114 26.80 -7.83 -21.72
CA GLY A 114 27.20 -7.45 -23.07
C GLY A 114 26.38 -8.10 -24.19
N ALA A 115 25.23 -8.69 -23.88
CA ALA A 115 24.33 -9.24 -24.90
C ALA A 115 23.86 -8.14 -25.87
N LYS A 116 23.95 -8.41 -27.18
CA LYS A 116 23.43 -7.51 -28.22
C LYS A 116 21.92 -7.69 -28.37
N LYS A 117 21.15 -6.65 -28.06
CA LYS A 117 19.68 -6.58 -28.24
C LYS A 117 19.33 -5.37 -29.11
N PRO A 118 18.11 -5.29 -29.67
CA PRO A 118 17.64 -4.11 -30.42
C PRO A 118 17.49 -2.82 -29.59
N PHE A 119 17.78 -2.89 -28.29
CA PHE A 119 17.68 -1.81 -27.31
C PHE A 119 18.81 -1.94 -26.28
N THR A 120 19.11 -0.84 -25.59
CA THR A 120 20.24 -0.74 -24.66
C THR A 120 19.84 -0.75 -23.18
N GLU A 121 18.55 -0.56 -22.88
CA GLU A 121 18.01 -0.58 -21.53
C GLU A 121 16.60 -1.20 -21.51
N VAL A 122 16.20 -1.68 -20.33
CA VAL A 122 14.81 -2.04 -20.06
C VAL A 122 14.10 -0.81 -19.50
N ILE A 123 13.05 -0.35 -20.18
CA ILE A 123 12.22 0.76 -19.69
C ILE A 123 11.10 0.18 -18.82
N LYS A 124 11.21 0.38 -17.51
CA LYS A 124 10.26 -0.11 -16.51
C LYS A 124 9.03 0.79 -16.44
N ALA A 125 7.99 0.45 -17.20
CA ALA A 125 6.69 1.12 -17.15
C ALA A 125 5.60 0.26 -16.49
N ASN A 126 6.02 -0.72 -15.66
CA ASN A 126 5.17 -1.71 -15.03
C ASN A 126 4.81 -1.39 -13.57
N ILE A 127 5.51 -0.46 -12.89
CA ILE A 127 5.33 -0.19 -11.45
C ILE A 127 5.16 1.31 -11.16
N GLY A 128 4.27 1.64 -10.22
CA GLY A 128 4.11 3.02 -9.75
C GLY A 128 5.04 3.34 -8.60
N ASP A 129 6.34 3.40 -8.88
CA ASP A 129 7.42 3.80 -7.96
C ASP A 129 8.03 5.11 -8.45
N ALA A 130 7.58 6.22 -7.87
CA ALA A 130 7.83 7.56 -8.41
C ALA A 130 9.32 7.90 -8.46
N HIS A 131 10.05 7.65 -7.36
CA HIS A 131 11.48 7.98 -7.27
C HIS A 131 12.34 7.05 -8.13
N ALA A 132 11.99 5.77 -8.23
CA ALA A 132 12.67 4.86 -9.14
C ALA A 132 12.53 5.27 -10.63
N MET A 133 11.52 6.10 -10.95
CA MET A 133 11.28 6.65 -12.28
C MET A 133 11.69 8.12 -12.43
N GLY A 134 12.46 8.66 -11.47
CA GLY A 134 13.11 9.98 -11.61
C GLY A 134 12.35 11.15 -11.00
N GLN A 135 11.18 10.94 -10.38
CA GLN A 135 10.55 11.99 -9.57
C GLN A 135 11.49 12.39 -8.42
N GLN A 136 11.72 13.68 -8.26
CA GLN A 136 12.56 14.19 -7.17
C GLN A 136 11.82 14.13 -5.84
N PRO A 137 12.51 13.80 -4.73
CA PRO A 137 11.91 13.85 -3.41
C PRO A 137 11.59 15.29 -3.01
N ILE A 138 10.53 15.47 -2.22
CA ILE A 138 10.17 16.77 -1.64
C ILE A 138 11.18 17.16 -0.57
N THR A 139 11.78 18.34 -0.68
CA THR A 139 12.89 18.78 0.17
C THR A 139 12.49 18.83 1.64
N PHE A 140 11.31 19.39 1.94
CA PHE A 140 10.81 19.52 3.30
C PHE A 140 10.69 18.17 4.02
N PHE A 141 10.21 17.13 3.33
CA PHE A 141 10.10 15.80 3.91
C PHE A 141 11.47 15.23 4.29
N ARG A 142 12.46 15.41 3.41
CA ARG A 142 13.84 14.95 3.64
C ARG A 142 14.49 15.69 4.80
N GLN A 143 14.28 17.00 4.89
CA GLN A 143 14.81 17.82 5.98
C GLN A 143 14.28 17.35 7.34
N VAL A 144 12.97 17.20 7.48
CA VAL A 144 12.37 16.80 8.77
C VAL A 144 12.75 15.37 9.14
N LEU A 145 12.76 14.43 8.20
CA LEU A 145 13.17 13.06 8.47
C LEU A 145 14.66 12.95 8.84
N ALA A 146 15.54 13.76 8.22
CA ALA A 146 16.95 13.83 8.60
C ALA A 146 17.10 14.37 10.04
N LEU A 147 16.37 15.42 10.39
CA LEU A 147 16.35 15.97 11.76
C LEU A 147 15.82 14.95 12.78
N CYS A 148 14.79 14.18 12.43
CA CYS A 148 14.28 13.12 13.32
C CYS A 148 15.27 11.95 13.47
N SER A 149 15.99 11.62 12.39
CA SER A 149 16.96 10.51 12.38
C SER A 149 18.27 10.88 13.07
N TYR A 150 18.66 12.16 13.02
CA TYR A 150 19.84 12.69 13.69
C TYR A 150 19.54 14.02 14.39
N PRO A 151 18.97 13.98 15.61
CA PRO A 151 18.49 15.17 16.32
C PRO A 151 19.55 16.24 16.63
N GLU A 152 20.84 15.94 16.61
CA GLU A 152 21.90 16.96 16.75
C GLU A 152 21.82 18.04 15.65
N LEU A 153 21.28 17.71 14.48
CA LEU A 153 21.04 18.65 13.38
C LEU A 153 20.00 19.73 13.72
N LEU A 154 19.23 19.60 14.81
CA LEU A 154 18.32 20.66 15.28
C LEU A 154 19.07 21.96 15.64
N LYS A 155 20.37 21.88 15.93
CA LYS A 155 21.26 23.02 16.22
C LYS A 155 21.83 23.66 14.96
N ASP A 156 21.72 23.01 13.80
CA ASP A 156 22.28 23.47 12.54
C ASP A 156 21.46 24.63 11.95
N GLY A 157 22.12 25.74 11.59
CA GLY A 157 21.49 26.92 10.98
C GLY A 157 21.01 26.70 9.54
N ASN A 158 21.43 25.61 8.87
CA ASN A 158 21.06 25.31 7.49
C ASN A 158 19.66 24.71 7.33
N PHE A 159 19.03 24.27 8.42
CA PHE A 159 17.66 23.74 8.39
C PHE A 159 16.65 24.84 8.73
N PRO A 160 15.53 24.94 7.98
CA PRO A 160 14.52 25.96 8.24
C PRO A 160 13.77 25.67 9.56
N GLU A 161 13.34 26.73 10.26
CA GLU A 161 12.77 26.58 11.61
C GLU A 161 11.44 25.83 11.64
N ASP A 162 10.63 25.90 10.58
CA ASP A 162 9.42 25.09 10.46
C ASP A 162 9.72 23.60 10.37
N ALA A 163 10.78 23.19 9.65
CA ALA A 163 11.24 21.81 9.63
C ALA A 163 11.73 21.34 11.00
N LYS A 164 12.52 22.17 11.71
CA LYS A 164 12.94 21.88 13.09
C LYS A 164 11.75 21.78 14.04
N HIS A 165 10.76 22.65 13.90
CA HIS A 165 9.55 22.61 14.71
C HIS A 165 8.77 21.30 14.47
N ARG A 166 8.59 20.88 13.22
CA ARG A 166 7.97 19.57 12.91
C ARG A 166 8.76 18.42 13.51
N ALA A 167 10.09 18.42 13.37
CA ALA A 167 10.96 17.38 13.93
C ALA A 167 10.85 17.29 15.46
N ARG A 168 10.94 18.42 16.17
CA ARG A 168 10.79 18.47 17.64
C ARG A 168 9.44 17.90 18.08
N ARG A 169 8.35 18.29 17.42
CA ARG A 169 7.00 17.82 17.75
C ARG A 169 6.84 16.31 17.52
N ILE A 170 7.43 15.76 16.46
CA ILE A 170 7.43 14.31 16.19
C ILE A 170 8.24 13.57 17.25
N LEU A 171 9.46 14.05 17.55
CA LEU A 171 10.33 13.44 18.56
C LEU A 171 9.65 13.44 19.94
N GLN A 172 9.04 14.56 20.37
CA GLN A 172 8.28 14.65 21.62
C GLN A 172 7.09 13.67 21.69
N GLY A 173 6.50 13.31 20.54
CA GLY A 173 5.46 12.29 20.45
C GLY A 173 5.97 10.85 20.55
N CYS A 174 7.29 10.64 20.57
CA CYS A 174 7.94 9.33 20.66
C CYS A 174 8.51 9.09 22.07
N GLY A 175 8.51 7.83 22.50
CA GLY A 175 9.16 7.43 23.75
C GLY A 175 10.66 7.73 23.72
N GLY A 176 11.17 8.40 24.76
CA GLY A 176 12.57 8.80 24.85
C GLY A 176 13.01 9.79 23.78
N GLU A 177 12.06 10.52 23.18
CA GLU A 177 12.32 11.48 22.09
C GLU A 177 13.05 10.87 20.88
N SER A 178 12.77 9.59 20.59
CA SER A 178 13.48 8.84 19.55
C SER A 178 12.53 8.12 18.61
N ILE A 179 12.73 8.31 17.31
CA ILE A 179 12.02 7.55 16.27
C ILE A 179 12.45 6.08 16.18
N GLY A 180 13.38 5.64 17.04
CA GLY A 180 13.75 4.23 17.21
C GLY A 180 12.88 3.48 18.23
N ALA A 181 12.05 4.18 19.02
CA ALA A 181 11.14 3.55 19.97
C ALA A 181 9.87 3.03 19.28
N TYR A 182 9.20 2.06 19.91
CA TYR A 182 7.83 1.72 19.54
C TYR A 182 6.90 2.92 19.85
N SER A 183 5.91 3.14 19.00
CA SER A 183 4.80 4.06 19.29
C SER A 183 3.57 3.29 19.77
N GLY A 184 2.47 4.00 20.08
CA GLY A 184 1.18 3.36 20.31
C GLY A 184 0.76 2.53 19.10
N SER A 185 0.02 1.44 19.32
CA SER A 185 -0.30 0.50 18.24
C SER A 185 -1.17 1.07 17.12
N GLN A 186 -2.01 2.06 17.44
CA GLN A 186 -2.76 2.83 16.44
C GLN A 186 -1.90 3.91 15.75
N GLY A 187 -0.70 4.18 16.28
CA GLY A 187 0.23 5.20 15.82
C GLY A 187 0.50 6.31 16.84
N ILE A 188 1.49 7.16 16.53
CA ILE A 188 1.83 8.34 17.32
C ILE A 188 0.61 9.27 17.40
N GLU A 189 0.18 9.61 18.61
CA GLU A 189 -1.03 10.37 18.87
C GLU A 189 -1.05 11.73 18.17
N CYS A 190 0.04 12.51 18.27
CA CYS A 190 0.10 13.83 17.65
C CYS A 190 -0.04 13.77 16.10
N ILE A 191 0.34 12.64 15.50
CA ILE A 191 0.20 12.37 14.06
C ILE A 191 -1.22 11.94 13.73
N ARG A 192 -1.87 11.08 14.55
CA ARG A 192 -3.30 10.77 14.38
C ARG A 192 -4.16 12.03 14.45
N GLN A 193 -3.83 12.95 15.36
CA GLN A 193 -4.47 14.26 15.44
C GLN A 193 -4.21 15.14 14.21
N ASP A 194 -3.01 15.07 13.61
CA ASP A 194 -2.73 15.77 12.36
C ASP A 194 -3.55 15.21 11.19
N VAL A 195 -3.67 13.88 11.10
CA VAL A 195 -4.51 13.19 10.11
C VAL A 195 -5.97 13.63 10.27
N ALA A 196 -6.49 13.64 11.50
CA ALA A 196 -7.86 14.07 11.76
C ALA A 196 -8.12 15.52 11.33
N ARG A 197 -7.24 16.45 11.69
CA ARG A 197 -7.33 17.86 11.25
C ARG A 197 -7.19 18.00 9.73
N TYR A 198 -6.36 17.17 9.10
CA TYR A 198 -6.23 17.17 7.64
C TYR A 198 -7.52 16.73 6.96
N ILE A 199 -8.11 15.63 7.43
CA ILE A 199 -9.40 15.12 6.92
C ILE A 199 -10.48 16.18 7.09
N GLU A 200 -10.59 16.79 8.27
CA GLU A 200 -11.55 17.86 8.54
C GLU A 200 -11.37 19.06 7.60
N ARG A 201 -10.13 19.54 7.38
CA ARG A 201 -9.86 20.63 6.43
C ARG A 201 -10.17 20.24 4.99
N ARG A 202 -9.76 19.04 4.56
CA ARG A 202 -9.98 18.52 3.20
C ARG A 202 -11.47 18.37 2.90
N ASP A 203 -12.24 17.93 3.90
CA ASP A 203 -13.66 17.64 3.78
C ASP A 203 -14.56 18.83 4.16
N GLY A 204 -14.02 20.06 4.19
CA GLY A 204 -14.82 21.28 4.35
C GLY A 204 -15.42 21.46 5.75
N GLY A 205 -14.76 20.94 6.80
CA GLY A 205 -15.20 21.06 8.19
C GLY A 205 -15.96 19.84 8.72
N VAL A 206 -16.10 18.76 7.93
CA VAL A 206 -16.65 17.50 8.45
C VAL A 206 -15.69 16.91 9.49
N PRO A 207 -16.08 16.79 10.77
CA PRO A 207 -15.16 16.40 11.84
C PRO A 207 -14.57 15.01 11.61
N CYS A 208 -13.37 14.79 12.15
CA CYS A 208 -12.71 13.49 12.19
C CYS A 208 -12.24 13.25 13.63
N ASP A 209 -12.55 12.09 14.17
CA ASP A 209 -12.06 11.66 15.48
C ASP A 209 -10.67 11.01 15.32
N PRO A 210 -9.61 11.49 16.00
CA PRO A 210 -8.31 10.83 16.00
C PRO A 210 -8.33 9.36 16.45
N ASP A 211 -9.31 8.94 17.24
CA ASP A 211 -9.47 7.55 17.70
C ASP A 211 -10.12 6.63 16.66
N ASN A 212 -10.56 7.20 15.54
CA ASN A 212 -10.95 6.45 14.34
C ASN A 212 -9.77 6.27 13.36
N VAL A 213 -8.62 6.89 13.63
CA VAL A 213 -7.43 6.85 12.76
C VAL A 213 -6.44 5.79 13.23
N PHE A 214 -6.07 4.90 12.33
CA PHE A 214 -5.04 3.88 12.53
C PHE A 214 -3.92 4.11 11.51
N LEU A 215 -2.72 4.48 11.98
CA LEU A 215 -1.54 4.51 11.13
C LEU A 215 -1.15 3.08 10.73
N SER A 216 -0.61 2.91 9.53
CA SER A 216 -0.34 1.60 8.95
C SER A 216 0.97 1.56 8.16
N THR A 217 1.46 0.36 7.87
CA THR A 217 2.66 0.15 7.03
C THR A 217 2.32 0.30 5.53
N GLY A 218 1.93 1.51 5.16
CA GLY A 218 1.27 1.83 3.89
C GLY A 218 -0.20 1.40 3.88
N ALA A 219 -0.97 1.87 2.90
CA ALA A 219 -2.38 1.49 2.76
C ALA A 219 -2.59 -0.03 2.63
N SER A 220 -1.63 -0.75 2.04
CA SER A 220 -1.72 -2.21 1.88
C SER A 220 -1.93 -2.95 3.20
N ASP A 221 -1.28 -2.49 4.26
CA ASP A 221 -1.40 -3.08 5.60
C ASP A 221 -2.79 -2.82 6.22
N GLY A 222 -3.32 -1.61 6.06
CA GLY A 222 -4.68 -1.26 6.49
C GLY A 222 -5.75 -2.08 5.77
N ILE A 223 -5.66 -2.17 4.44
CA ILE A 223 -6.59 -2.96 3.59
C ILE A 223 -6.60 -4.42 4.05
N VAL A 224 -5.43 -5.06 4.16
CA VAL A 224 -5.34 -6.47 4.59
C VAL A 224 -5.85 -6.65 6.02
N THR A 225 -5.66 -5.67 6.90
CA THR A 225 -6.17 -5.71 8.28
C THR A 225 -7.70 -5.67 8.31
N MET A 226 -8.34 -4.80 7.53
CA MET A 226 -9.80 -4.76 7.44
C MET A 226 -10.38 -6.02 6.79
N LEU A 227 -9.75 -6.53 5.71
CA LEU A 227 -10.17 -7.80 5.11
C LEU A 227 -10.07 -8.96 6.12
N LYS A 228 -9.03 -9.00 6.97
CA LYS A 228 -8.92 -10.01 8.03
C LYS A 228 -10.05 -9.96 9.05
N LEU A 229 -10.57 -8.77 9.36
CA LEU A 229 -11.71 -8.61 10.28
C LEU A 229 -13.03 -9.01 9.63
N LEU A 230 -13.20 -8.73 8.33
CA LEU A 230 -14.44 -8.99 7.60
C LEU A 230 -14.62 -10.46 7.18
N VAL A 231 -13.54 -11.20 6.96
CA VAL A 231 -13.59 -12.55 6.38
C VAL A 231 -13.92 -13.61 7.44
N ALA A 232 -15.10 -14.21 7.30
CA ALA A 232 -15.64 -15.23 8.19
C ALA A 232 -16.49 -16.26 7.41
N GLY A 233 -17.04 -17.24 8.14
CA GLY A 233 -17.96 -18.24 7.60
C GLY A 233 -17.31 -19.28 6.68
N GLU A 234 -18.14 -20.18 6.15
CA GLU A 234 -17.75 -21.25 5.21
C GLU A 234 -18.88 -21.57 4.23
N GLY A 235 -18.56 -22.25 3.13
CA GLY A 235 -19.54 -22.56 2.08
C GLY A 235 -20.32 -21.32 1.63
N ARG A 236 -21.66 -21.39 1.64
CA ARG A 236 -22.53 -20.26 1.27
C ARG A 236 -22.50 -19.09 2.26
N SER A 237 -22.10 -19.32 3.51
CA SER A 237 -21.93 -18.25 4.51
C SER A 237 -20.57 -17.56 4.42
N ARG A 238 -19.66 -18.07 3.57
CA ARG A 238 -18.31 -17.51 3.41
C ARG A 238 -18.42 -16.05 2.96
N THR A 239 -17.65 -15.18 3.61
CA THR A 239 -17.60 -13.76 3.22
C THR A 239 -17.21 -13.60 1.75
N GLY A 240 -18.06 -12.90 1.01
CA GLY A 240 -17.79 -12.37 -0.32
C GLY A 240 -17.38 -10.90 -0.23
N ILE A 241 -16.36 -10.51 -0.99
CA ILE A 241 -15.88 -9.13 -1.08
C ILE A 241 -15.98 -8.67 -2.52
N MET A 242 -16.70 -7.58 -2.75
CA MET A 242 -16.91 -7.00 -4.07
C MET A 242 -15.71 -6.13 -4.46
N ILE A 243 -15.08 -6.45 -5.60
CA ILE A 243 -13.92 -5.71 -6.12
C ILE A 243 -14.09 -5.40 -7.61
N SER A 244 -13.53 -4.27 -8.04
CA SER A 244 -13.63 -3.83 -9.43
C SER A 244 -12.86 -4.74 -10.38
N ILE A 245 -13.37 -4.89 -11.60
CA ILE A 245 -12.64 -5.41 -12.75
C ILE A 245 -12.62 -4.31 -13.83
N PRO A 246 -11.43 -3.81 -14.23
CA PRO A 246 -10.09 -4.18 -13.75
C PRO A 246 -9.84 -3.82 -12.27
N GLN A 247 -9.00 -4.61 -11.59
CA GLN A 247 -8.71 -4.49 -10.15
C GLN A 247 -7.31 -3.96 -9.88
N TYR A 248 -7.02 -3.50 -8.65
CA TYR A 248 -5.64 -3.51 -8.14
C TYR A 248 -5.33 -4.88 -7.52
N PRO A 249 -4.32 -5.65 -7.99
CA PRO A 249 -4.18 -7.07 -7.63
C PRO A 249 -3.87 -7.37 -6.16
N LEU A 250 -3.65 -6.35 -5.32
CA LEU A 250 -3.57 -6.56 -3.87
C LEU A 250 -4.86 -7.17 -3.33
N TYR A 251 -6.02 -6.74 -3.83
CA TYR A 251 -7.32 -7.20 -3.34
C TYR A 251 -7.51 -8.70 -3.61
N SER A 252 -7.47 -9.15 -4.87
CA SER A 252 -7.53 -10.59 -5.20
C SER A 252 -6.49 -11.42 -4.44
N ALA A 253 -5.23 -10.96 -4.37
CA ALA A 253 -4.19 -11.67 -3.64
C ALA A 253 -4.54 -11.84 -2.15
N ALA A 254 -5.01 -10.78 -1.48
CA ALA A 254 -5.41 -10.81 -0.08
C ALA A 254 -6.65 -11.68 0.15
N LEU A 255 -7.65 -11.60 -0.75
CA LEU A 255 -8.84 -12.44 -0.68
C LEU A 255 -8.48 -13.92 -0.85
N ALA A 256 -7.57 -14.25 -1.77
CA ALA A 256 -7.05 -15.60 -1.94
C ALA A 256 -6.31 -16.09 -0.69
N GLU A 257 -5.41 -15.28 -0.11
CA GLU A 257 -4.67 -15.59 1.12
C GLU A 257 -5.61 -15.90 2.29
N LEU A 258 -6.66 -15.08 2.44
CA LEU A 258 -7.67 -15.20 3.49
C LEU A 258 -8.74 -16.25 3.17
N GLY A 259 -8.74 -16.84 1.97
CA GLY A 259 -9.75 -17.78 1.52
C GLY A 259 -11.16 -17.17 1.41
N ALA A 260 -11.28 -15.87 1.18
CA ALA A 260 -12.54 -15.17 0.95
C ALA A 260 -13.06 -15.44 -0.47
N VAL A 261 -14.34 -15.16 -0.72
CA VAL A 261 -14.90 -15.23 -2.07
C VAL A 261 -14.72 -13.88 -2.76
N GLN A 262 -14.03 -13.88 -3.90
CA GLN A 262 -13.90 -12.70 -4.75
C GLN A 262 -15.19 -12.50 -5.57
N VAL A 263 -15.84 -11.36 -5.39
CA VAL A 263 -17.06 -10.99 -6.13
C VAL A 263 -16.71 -9.87 -7.11
N ASN A 264 -16.74 -10.17 -8.40
CA ASN A 264 -16.30 -9.24 -9.43
C ASN A 264 -17.46 -8.34 -9.88
N TYR A 265 -17.23 -7.02 -9.89
CA TYR A 265 -18.09 -6.09 -10.63
C TYR A 265 -17.27 -5.40 -11.72
N TYR A 266 -17.85 -5.18 -12.90
CA TYR A 266 -17.12 -4.61 -14.02
C TYR A 266 -17.29 -3.09 -14.08
N LEU A 267 -16.16 -2.36 -14.18
CA LEU A 267 -16.18 -0.94 -14.50
C LEU A 267 -16.62 -0.75 -15.96
N ASP A 268 -17.31 0.35 -16.25
CA ASP A 268 -17.84 0.64 -17.59
C ASP A 268 -16.79 1.38 -18.43
N GLU A 269 -16.04 0.63 -19.24
CA GLU A 269 -15.00 1.16 -20.13
C GLU A 269 -15.55 2.27 -21.05
N GLU A 270 -16.75 2.09 -21.59
CA GLU A 270 -17.36 3.03 -22.54
C GLU A 270 -17.80 4.35 -21.86
N LYS A 271 -17.91 4.34 -20.53
CA LYS A 271 -18.20 5.52 -19.70
C LYS A 271 -17.01 5.89 -18.82
N CYS A 272 -15.81 5.90 -19.42
CA CYS A 272 -14.57 6.32 -18.75
C CYS A 272 -14.26 5.52 -17.47
N TRP A 273 -14.54 4.22 -17.46
CA TRP A 273 -14.35 3.34 -16.29
C TRP A 273 -15.18 3.74 -15.05
N GLY A 274 -16.33 4.39 -15.27
CA GLY A 274 -17.30 4.70 -14.22
C GLY A 274 -17.87 3.45 -13.54
N LEU A 275 -18.29 3.60 -12.29
CA LEU A 275 -19.10 2.59 -11.61
C LEU A 275 -20.54 2.64 -12.12
N ASP A 276 -21.18 1.47 -12.21
CA ASP A 276 -22.58 1.34 -12.59
C ASP A 276 -23.32 0.56 -11.51
N ILE A 277 -24.35 1.17 -10.92
CA ILE A 277 -25.13 0.56 -9.84
C ILE A 277 -25.88 -0.69 -10.30
N SER A 278 -26.31 -0.74 -11.57
CA SER A 278 -26.97 -1.93 -12.12
C SER A 278 -26.01 -3.11 -12.20
N GLU A 279 -24.74 -2.86 -12.51
CA GLU A 279 -23.68 -3.88 -12.52
C GLU A 279 -23.32 -4.32 -11.10
N LEU A 280 -23.26 -3.40 -10.13
CA LEU A 280 -23.08 -3.75 -8.71
C LEU A 280 -24.22 -4.65 -8.22
N GLN A 281 -25.47 -4.29 -8.53
CA GLN A 281 -26.65 -5.08 -8.17
C GLN A 281 -26.59 -6.49 -8.79
N ARG A 282 -26.31 -6.59 -10.10
CA ARG A 282 -26.16 -7.87 -10.81
C ARG A 282 -25.09 -8.75 -10.16
N SER A 283 -23.92 -8.18 -9.86
CA SER A 283 -22.80 -8.89 -9.25
C SER A 283 -23.16 -9.39 -7.84
N LEU A 284 -23.78 -8.53 -7.03
CA LEU A 284 -24.24 -8.86 -5.69
C LEU A 284 -25.25 -10.02 -5.68
N GLU A 285 -26.26 -9.97 -6.56
CA GLU A 285 -27.30 -10.98 -6.67
C GLU A 285 -26.74 -12.35 -7.10
N ALA A 286 -25.82 -12.36 -8.07
CA ALA A 286 -25.14 -13.58 -8.48
C ALA A 286 -24.33 -14.18 -7.32
N ALA A 287 -23.62 -13.33 -6.57
CA ALA A 287 -22.78 -13.76 -5.46
C ALA A 287 -23.58 -14.35 -4.28
N ARG A 288 -24.77 -13.79 -3.97
CA ARG A 288 -25.67 -14.30 -2.91
C ARG A 288 -26.11 -15.75 -3.14
N GLN A 289 -25.97 -16.28 -4.35
CA GLN A 289 -26.25 -17.69 -4.63
C GLN A 289 -25.22 -18.63 -3.97
N HIS A 290 -23.96 -18.19 -3.83
CA HIS A 290 -22.84 -19.05 -3.44
C HIS A 290 -21.94 -18.50 -2.32
N CYS A 291 -22.13 -17.26 -1.87
CA CYS A 291 -21.43 -16.68 -0.73
C CYS A 291 -22.29 -15.63 0.00
N ASN A 292 -21.74 -14.99 1.04
CA ASN A 292 -22.34 -13.87 1.74
C ASN A 292 -21.56 -12.57 1.48
N PRO A 293 -21.94 -11.76 0.47
CA PRO A 293 -21.30 -10.48 0.21
C PRO A 293 -21.43 -9.54 1.41
N ARG A 294 -20.29 -9.03 1.91
CA ARG A 294 -20.26 -8.20 3.13
C ARG A 294 -19.57 -6.86 2.97
N ALA A 295 -18.75 -6.69 1.93
CA ALA A 295 -18.05 -5.43 1.71
C ALA A 295 -17.92 -5.11 0.22
N LEU A 296 -17.84 -3.82 -0.07
CA LEU A 296 -17.59 -3.25 -1.39
C LEU A 296 -16.31 -2.41 -1.34
N CYS A 297 -15.30 -2.83 -2.11
CA CYS A 297 -14.05 -2.10 -2.26
C CYS A 297 -14.12 -1.17 -3.46
N ILE A 298 -13.86 0.12 -3.25
CA ILE A 298 -13.80 1.14 -4.30
C ILE A 298 -12.39 1.72 -4.34
N ILE A 299 -11.83 1.86 -5.54
CA ILE A 299 -10.53 2.52 -5.76
C ILE A 299 -10.78 3.84 -6.48
N ASN A 300 -10.54 4.97 -5.81
CA ASN A 300 -10.83 6.30 -6.36
C ASN A 300 -9.80 7.35 -5.89
N PRO A 301 -9.01 7.96 -6.80
CA PRO A 301 -8.87 7.67 -8.23
C PRO A 301 -8.40 6.24 -8.53
N GLY A 302 -8.85 5.67 -9.65
CA GLY A 302 -8.72 4.24 -9.92
C GLY A 302 -7.34 3.77 -10.41
N ASN A 303 -7.02 2.51 -10.10
CA ASN A 303 -5.83 1.78 -10.56
C ASN A 303 -6.29 0.38 -10.99
N PRO A 304 -6.09 -0.03 -12.25
CA PRO A 304 -5.17 0.55 -13.25
C PRO A 304 -5.76 1.65 -14.16
N THR A 305 -7.03 1.97 -14.01
CA THR A 305 -7.86 2.65 -15.02
C THR A 305 -7.72 4.17 -15.05
N GLY A 306 -7.22 4.80 -13.99
CA GLY A 306 -6.93 6.24 -13.97
C GLY A 306 -8.15 7.16 -13.94
N GLN A 307 -9.35 6.64 -13.76
CA GLN A 307 -10.58 7.42 -13.64
C GLN A 307 -10.74 8.08 -12.28
N VAL A 308 -11.56 9.12 -12.22
CA VAL A 308 -11.98 9.82 -11.01
C VAL A 308 -13.51 9.78 -10.96
N GLN A 309 -14.06 9.17 -9.91
CA GLN A 309 -15.51 9.05 -9.75
C GLN A 309 -16.14 10.41 -9.44
N SER A 310 -17.28 10.70 -10.07
CA SER A 310 -18.05 11.91 -9.78
C SER A 310 -18.68 11.85 -8.39
N ARG A 311 -19.02 13.02 -7.82
CA ARG A 311 -19.75 13.09 -6.54
C ARG A 311 -21.05 12.28 -6.58
N GLN A 312 -21.82 12.38 -7.68
CA GLN A 312 -23.08 11.66 -7.84
C GLN A 312 -22.87 10.14 -7.82
N CYS A 313 -21.85 9.65 -8.53
CA CYS A 313 -21.50 8.24 -8.52
C CYS A 313 -21.17 7.73 -7.10
N ILE A 314 -20.40 8.51 -6.33
CA ILE A 314 -20.07 8.17 -4.93
C ILE A 314 -21.35 8.13 -4.06
N GLU A 315 -22.24 9.10 -4.23
CA GLU A 315 -23.53 9.15 -3.51
C GLU A 315 -24.40 7.92 -3.84
N ASP A 316 -24.49 7.55 -5.12
CA ASP A 316 -25.26 6.38 -5.56
C ASP A 316 -24.68 5.07 -5.00
N VAL A 317 -23.35 4.96 -4.92
CA VAL A 317 -22.66 3.82 -4.30
C VAL A 317 -22.92 3.75 -2.79
N ILE A 318 -22.92 4.90 -2.09
CA ILE A 318 -23.25 4.93 -0.65
C ILE A 318 -24.70 4.50 -0.42
N ARG A 319 -25.65 4.98 -1.23
CA ARG A 319 -27.06 4.54 -1.16
C ARG A 319 -27.18 3.03 -1.39
N PHE A 320 -26.46 2.51 -2.37
CA PHE A 320 -26.42 1.07 -2.66
C PHE A 320 -25.86 0.27 -1.47
N ALA A 321 -24.74 0.69 -0.90
CA ALA A 321 -24.12 0.01 0.23
C ALA A 321 -25.00 0.04 1.49
N ALA A 322 -25.66 1.18 1.76
CA ALA A 322 -26.62 1.32 2.86
C ALA A 322 -27.83 0.40 2.68
N LYS A 323 -28.38 0.31 1.46
CA LYS A 323 -29.52 -0.55 1.15
C LYS A 323 -29.19 -2.05 1.30
N GLU A 324 -27.96 -2.44 0.98
CA GLU A 324 -27.55 -3.83 0.87
C GLU A 324 -26.68 -4.31 2.04
N ASP A 325 -26.55 -3.51 3.11
CA ASP A 325 -25.76 -3.78 4.32
C ASP A 325 -24.28 -4.14 4.04
N LEU A 326 -23.65 -3.37 3.15
CA LEU A 326 -22.27 -3.56 2.74
C LEU A 326 -21.32 -2.61 3.45
N PHE A 327 -20.23 -3.15 4.00
CA PHE A 327 -19.11 -2.38 4.51
C PHE A 327 -18.37 -1.71 3.35
N LEU A 328 -18.18 -0.40 3.38
CA LEU A 328 -17.43 0.33 2.36
C LEU A 328 -15.93 0.35 2.66
N MET A 329 -15.12 -0.03 1.66
CA MET A 329 -13.66 0.09 1.70
C MET A 329 -13.21 1.06 0.60
N ALA A 330 -12.93 2.31 0.96
CA ALA A 330 -12.56 3.38 0.04
C ALA A 330 -11.03 3.55 -0.04
N ASP A 331 -10.43 3.04 -1.12
CA ASP A 331 -9.01 3.17 -1.42
C ASP A 331 -8.73 4.49 -2.15
N GLU A 332 -8.33 5.50 -1.36
CA GLU A 332 -8.18 6.89 -1.79
C GLU A 332 -6.70 7.31 -1.83
N VAL A 333 -5.81 6.35 -2.11
CA VAL A 333 -4.36 6.60 -2.11
C VAL A 333 -3.89 7.57 -3.19
N TYR A 334 -4.71 7.80 -4.21
CA TYR A 334 -4.41 8.70 -5.33
C TYR A 334 -5.08 10.08 -5.24
N GLN A 335 -5.66 10.45 -4.09
CA GLN A 335 -6.52 11.64 -3.94
C GLN A 335 -5.91 12.97 -4.39
N ASP A 336 -4.59 13.15 -4.28
CA ASP A 336 -3.89 14.36 -4.75
C ASP A 336 -3.58 14.35 -6.26
N ASN A 337 -3.75 13.22 -6.94
CA ASN A 337 -3.49 13.06 -8.38
C ASN A 337 -4.80 13.08 -9.15
N VAL A 338 -5.29 14.28 -9.44
CA VAL A 338 -6.43 14.53 -10.32
C VAL A 338 -6.00 15.56 -11.36
N TYR A 339 -6.18 15.25 -12.64
CA TYR A 339 -5.60 16.00 -13.76
C TYR A 339 -6.65 16.52 -14.74
N ALA A 340 -7.69 15.73 -15.01
CA ALA A 340 -8.65 16.06 -16.06
C ALA A 340 -9.53 17.23 -15.65
N ASP A 341 -9.78 18.12 -16.61
CA ASP A 341 -10.69 19.25 -16.44
C ASP A 341 -12.09 18.76 -16.02
N GLY A 342 -12.68 19.44 -15.04
CA GLY A 342 -13.99 19.08 -14.48
C GLY A 342 -13.99 17.88 -13.53
N CYS A 343 -12.85 17.19 -13.34
CA CYS A 343 -12.72 16.15 -12.31
C CYS A 343 -12.22 16.77 -10.99
N GLN A 344 -12.81 16.32 -9.88
CA GLN A 344 -12.37 16.68 -8.54
C GLN A 344 -12.39 15.43 -7.67
N PHE A 345 -11.41 15.30 -6.77
CA PHE A 345 -11.49 14.30 -5.73
C PHE A 345 -12.58 14.65 -4.71
N HIS A 346 -13.48 13.71 -4.47
CA HIS A 346 -14.43 13.74 -3.37
C HIS A 346 -14.17 12.49 -2.52
N SER A 347 -13.88 12.68 -1.24
CA SER A 347 -13.74 11.55 -0.32
C SER A 347 -15.10 10.91 -0.07
N PHE A 348 -15.12 9.60 0.08
CA PHE A 348 -16.33 8.86 0.51
C PHE A 348 -16.83 9.40 1.84
N LYS A 349 -15.93 9.76 2.77
CA LYS A 349 -16.29 10.38 4.04
C LYS A 349 -17.07 11.68 3.85
N LYS A 350 -16.56 12.63 3.04
CA LYS A 350 -17.25 13.91 2.83
C LYS A 350 -18.65 13.70 2.28
N VAL A 351 -18.78 12.87 1.24
CA VAL A 351 -20.08 12.61 0.59
C VAL A 351 -21.03 11.91 1.56
N LEU A 352 -20.57 10.91 2.31
CA LEU A 352 -21.36 10.20 3.32
C LEU A 352 -21.93 11.14 4.38
N PHE A 353 -21.12 12.06 4.91
CA PHE A 353 -21.58 13.03 5.90
C PHE A 353 -22.51 14.09 5.30
N GLU A 354 -22.26 14.55 4.07
CA GLU A 354 -23.14 15.47 3.34
C GLU A 354 -24.52 14.86 3.03
N MET A 355 -24.61 13.52 2.92
CA MET A 355 -25.88 12.81 2.68
C MET A 355 -26.80 12.75 3.90
N GLY A 356 -26.33 13.15 5.09
CA GLY A 356 -27.16 13.23 6.29
C GLY A 356 -26.98 12.06 7.28
N PRO A 357 -27.49 12.22 8.52
CA PRO A 357 -27.31 11.28 9.63
C PRO A 357 -27.91 9.90 9.37
N GLU A 358 -28.88 9.77 8.46
CA GLU A 358 -29.44 8.48 8.07
C GLU A 358 -28.40 7.57 7.40
N TYR A 359 -27.38 8.14 6.75
CA TYR A 359 -26.26 7.40 6.17
C TYR A 359 -25.00 7.52 7.05
N SER A 360 -24.67 8.73 7.51
CA SER A 360 -23.39 8.98 8.18
C SER A 360 -23.27 8.38 9.58
N ASN A 361 -24.39 8.00 10.21
CA ASN A 361 -24.38 7.26 11.48
C ASN A 361 -24.54 5.74 11.32
N THR A 362 -24.74 5.24 10.10
CA THR A 362 -25.15 3.84 9.86
C THR A 362 -24.20 3.08 8.94
N VAL A 363 -23.72 3.72 7.87
CA VAL A 363 -22.86 3.06 6.88
C VAL A 363 -21.45 2.90 7.45
N GLU A 364 -21.00 1.65 7.57
CA GLU A 364 -19.63 1.33 7.94
C GLU A 364 -18.67 1.67 6.80
N LEU A 365 -17.61 2.43 7.10
CA LEU A 365 -16.64 2.89 6.10
C LEU A 365 -15.21 2.80 6.66
N ALA A 366 -14.30 2.23 5.86
CA ALA A 366 -12.86 2.39 6.02
C ALA A 366 -12.26 3.13 4.81
N SER A 367 -11.70 4.31 5.03
CA SER A 367 -10.98 5.09 4.02
C SER A 367 -9.48 4.93 4.18
N PHE A 368 -8.75 4.63 3.10
CA PHE A 368 -7.32 4.35 3.11
C PHE A 368 -6.50 5.46 2.42
N HIS A 369 -5.39 5.84 3.03
CA HIS A 369 -4.42 6.75 2.43
C HIS A 369 -2.97 6.29 2.65
N SER A 370 -2.03 6.84 1.86
CA SER A 370 -0.66 6.34 1.75
C SER A 370 0.32 7.45 1.42
N THR A 371 1.53 7.39 1.99
CA THR A 371 2.64 8.29 1.61
C THR A 371 3.30 7.90 0.29
N SER A 372 2.88 6.79 -0.34
CA SER A 372 3.61 6.18 -1.45
C SER A 372 3.33 6.82 -2.81
N LYS A 373 2.24 7.58 -2.96
CA LYS A 373 1.67 7.94 -4.26
C LYS A 373 1.68 9.45 -4.48
N CYS A 374 1.23 9.90 -5.64
CA CYS A 374 1.11 11.32 -5.98
C CYS A 374 2.41 12.11 -5.85
N TYR A 375 2.30 13.42 -5.56
CA TYR A 375 3.46 14.32 -5.49
C TYR A 375 4.47 13.95 -4.40
N MET A 376 4.04 13.26 -3.34
CA MET A 376 4.95 12.82 -2.28
C MET A 376 5.81 11.62 -2.72
N GLY A 377 5.23 10.60 -3.37
CA GLY A 377 6.00 9.55 -4.06
C GLY A 377 6.88 8.63 -3.17
N GLU A 378 6.73 8.69 -1.85
CA GLU A 378 7.64 8.11 -0.86
C GLU A 378 7.36 6.61 -0.58
N CYS A 379 7.39 5.79 -1.64
CA CYS A 379 7.04 4.36 -1.62
C CYS A 379 7.82 3.53 -0.60
N GLY A 380 9.10 3.84 -0.39
CA GLY A 380 10.02 3.07 0.44
C GLY A 380 9.84 3.27 1.95
N PHE A 381 9.26 4.40 2.39
CA PHE A 381 9.04 4.70 3.80
C PHE A 381 7.85 3.97 4.41
N ARG A 382 6.97 3.41 3.57
CA ARG A 382 5.82 2.59 3.99
C ARG A 382 4.92 3.28 5.02
N GLY A 383 4.63 4.57 4.86
CA GLY A 383 3.65 5.29 5.67
C GLY A 383 2.24 5.19 5.09
N GLY A 384 1.23 5.08 5.96
CA GLY A 384 -0.18 5.01 5.60
C GLY A 384 -1.08 5.30 6.80
N TYR A 385 -2.37 5.51 6.53
CA TYR A 385 -3.40 5.44 7.55
C TYR A 385 -4.68 4.84 6.97
N MET A 386 -5.55 4.38 7.87
CA MET A 386 -6.96 4.19 7.60
C MET A 386 -7.79 4.95 8.64
N GLU A 387 -8.85 5.59 8.19
CA GLU A 387 -9.91 6.09 9.06
C GLU A 387 -11.07 5.09 8.99
N VAL A 388 -11.57 4.64 10.15
CA VAL A 388 -12.68 3.69 10.24
C VAL A 388 -13.81 4.30 11.06
N ILE A 389 -15.00 4.42 10.46
CA ILE A 389 -16.18 5.03 11.09
C ILE A 389 -17.36 4.05 11.12
N ASN A 390 -18.25 4.25 12.09
CA ASN A 390 -19.44 3.43 12.35
C ASN A 390 -19.17 1.95 12.62
N LEU A 391 -17.92 1.58 12.91
CA LEU A 391 -17.56 0.22 13.29
C LEU A 391 -18.20 -0.13 14.64
N ASP A 392 -18.73 -1.34 14.74
CA ASP A 392 -19.20 -1.89 16.01
C ASP A 392 -18.12 -1.74 17.10
N PRO A 393 -18.46 -1.22 18.30
CA PRO A 393 -17.47 -0.96 19.35
C PRO A 393 -16.67 -2.19 19.79
N GLU A 394 -17.30 -3.37 19.89
CA GLU A 394 -16.60 -4.60 20.26
C GLU A 394 -15.66 -5.07 19.14
N VAL A 395 -16.05 -4.86 17.88
CA VAL A 395 -15.18 -5.09 16.73
C VAL A 395 -14.01 -4.10 16.69
N LYS A 396 -14.22 -2.84 17.08
CA LYS A 396 -13.15 -1.82 17.21
C LYS A 396 -12.11 -2.21 18.27
N GLU A 397 -12.52 -2.87 19.34
CA GLU A 397 -11.60 -3.48 20.31
C GLU A 397 -10.79 -4.62 19.69
N GLN A 398 -11.41 -5.50 18.90
CA GLN A 398 -10.69 -6.56 18.17
C GLN A 398 -9.72 -6.00 17.14
N LEU A 399 -10.07 -4.91 16.45
CA LEU A 399 -9.16 -4.18 15.56
C LEU A 399 -7.95 -3.66 16.35
N SER A 400 -8.18 -3.03 17.50
CA SER A 400 -7.12 -2.52 18.38
C SER A 400 -6.19 -3.64 18.86
N LYS A 401 -6.74 -4.80 19.19
CA LYS A 401 -5.99 -6.02 19.53
C LYS A 401 -5.19 -6.56 18.33
N LEU A 402 -5.78 -6.58 17.13
CA LEU A 402 -5.14 -7.08 15.92
C LEU A 402 -3.95 -6.21 15.49
N VAL A 403 -4.03 -4.89 15.67
CA VAL A 403 -2.88 -4.01 15.38
C VAL A 403 -1.82 -4.08 16.48
N SER A 404 -2.19 -4.33 17.74
CA SER A 404 -1.23 -4.38 18.86
C SER A 404 -0.34 -5.61 18.86
N VAL A 405 -0.78 -6.75 18.32
CA VAL A 405 0.08 -7.95 18.17
C VAL A 405 1.25 -7.71 17.20
N ARG A 406 1.22 -6.63 16.41
CA ARG A 406 2.31 -6.19 15.53
C ARG A 406 3.14 -5.05 16.12
N LEU A 407 2.89 -4.68 17.38
CA LEU A 407 3.47 -3.56 18.09
C LEU A 407 3.02 -2.21 17.53
N CYS A 408 3.61 -1.73 16.44
CA CYS A 408 3.24 -0.51 15.72
C CYS A 408 3.85 -0.50 14.29
N PRO A 409 3.32 0.33 13.37
CA PRO A 409 4.00 0.60 12.09
C PRO A 409 5.40 1.21 12.32
N PRO A 410 6.34 1.12 11.36
CA PRO A 410 7.63 1.81 11.47
C PRO A 410 7.46 3.32 11.66
N VAL A 411 8.06 3.87 12.72
CA VAL A 411 7.92 5.28 13.10
C VAL A 411 8.36 6.26 12.00
N PRO A 412 9.42 6.03 11.20
CA PRO A 412 9.75 6.91 10.08
C PRO A 412 8.61 7.06 9.05
N GLY A 413 7.85 5.98 8.80
CA GLY A 413 6.67 6.03 7.93
C GLY A 413 5.51 6.81 8.56
N GLN A 414 5.33 6.70 9.88
CA GLN A 414 4.37 7.50 10.64
C GLN A 414 4.74 8.99 10.61
N ALA A 415 6.00 9.31 10.90
CA ALA A 415 6.54 10.67 10.86
C ALA A 415 6.28 11.33 9.50
N LEU A 416 6.61 10.63 8.41
CA LEU A 416 6.35 11.10 7.06
C LEU A 416 4.85 11.31 6.80
N MET A 417 3.97 10.42 7.27
CA MET A 417 2.53 10.63 7.16
C MET A 417 2.10 11.93 7.85
N GLY A 418 2.65 12.23 9.03
CA GLY A 418 2.46 13.50 9.70
C GLY A 418 2.85 14.71 8.84
N LEU A 419 3.92 14.61 8.04
CA LEU A 419 4.35 15.69 7.14
C LEU A 419 3.46 15.83 5.90
N VAL A 420 2.96 14.71 5.37
CA VAL A 420 2.02 14.71 4.23
C VAL A 420 0.72 15.41 4.61
N VAL A 421 0.18 15.13 5.80
CA VAL A 421 -1.10 15.68 6.26
C VAL A 421 -0.97 17.04 6.96
N ASN A 422 0.24 17.42 7.37
CA ASN A 422 0.56 18.73 7.94
C ASN A 422 1.76 19.39 7.22
N PRO A 423 1.58 19.73 5.92
CA PRO A 423 2.64 20.35 5.13
C PRO A 423 2.93 21.79 5.62
N PRO A 424 3.99 22.44 5.11
CA PRO A 424 4.22 23.85 5.34
C PRO A 424 2.99 24.70 4.99
N GLN A 425 2.70 25.71 5.80
CA GLN A 425 1.56 26.62 5.69
C GLN A 425 2.01 28.00 5.18
N PRO A 426 1.10 28.81 4.60
CA PRO A 426 1.42 30.18 4.21
C PRO A 426 2.07 30.97 5.36
N GLY A 427 3.22 31.58 5.08
CA GLY A 427 4.03 32.30 6.09
C GLY A 427 5.14 31.47 6.74
N GLU A 428 5.15 30.14 6.59
CA GLU A 428 6.26 29.30 7.04
C GLU A 428 7.45 29.32 6.04
N PRO A 429 8.71 29.27 6.51
CA PRO A 429 9.90 29.40 5.65
C PRO A 429 9.98 28.42 4.47
N SER A 430 9.48 27.19 4.64
CA SER A 430 9.55 26.14 3.61
C SER A 430 8.37 26.17 2.63
N TYR A 431 7.34 27.00 2.86
CA TYR A 431 6.09 27.00 2.09
C TYR A 431 6.30 27.21 0.60
N THR A 432 7.03 28.26 0.22
CA THR A 432 7.23 28.61 -1.20
C THR A 432 7.95 27.49 -1.96
N THR A 433 8.99 26.90 -1.36
CA THR A 433 9.72 25.78 -1.97
C THR A 433 8.85 24.54 -2.07
N PHE A 434 8.16 24.17 -0.98
CA PHE A 434 7.25 23.03 -0.96
C PHE A 434 6.16 23.15 -2.03
N MET A 435 5.51 24.31 -2.14
CA MET A 435 4.46 24.55 -3.14
C MET A 435 5.01 24.51 -4.57
N LYS A 436 6.23 25.01 -4.80
CA LYS A 436 6.89 24.90 -6.11
C LYS A 436 7.15 23.44 -6.48
N GLU A 437 7.71 22.65 -5.57
CA GLU A 437 7.98 21.23 -5.79
C GLU A 437 6.68 20.44 -6.02
N ARG A 438 5.70 20.59 -5.13
CA ARG A 438 4.39 19.94 -5.24
C ARG A 438 3.70 20.27 -6.56
N THR A 439 3.59 21.56 -6.90
CA THR A 439 2.89 22.00 -8.11
C THR A 439 3.62 21.55 -9.37
N GLY A 440 4.96 21.63 -9.38
CA GLY A 440 5.77 21.15 -10.51
C GLY A 440 5.60 19.66 -10.77
N VAL A 441 5.60 18.83 -9.71
CA VAL A 441 5.37 17.39 -9.86
C VAL A 441 3.97 17.10 -10.41
N LEU A 442 2.93 17.73 -9.85
CA LEU A 442 1.55 17.53 -10.30
C LEU A 442 1.34 18.01 -11.75
N SER A 443 1.89 19.17 -12.13
CA SER A 443 1.78 19.67 -13.50
C SER A 443 2.46 18.76 -14.51
N THR A 444 3.65 18.23 -14.18
CA THR A 444 4.35 17.28 -15.05
C THR A 444 3.62 15.94 -15.14
N LEU A 445 2.97 15.48 -14.08
CA LEU A 445 2.12 14.29 -14.14
C LEU A 445 0.89 14.52 -15.05
N ALA A 446 0.22 15.66 -14.94
CA ALA A 446 -0.91 16.02 -15.79
C ALA A 446 -0.51 16.11 -17.28
N GLU A 447 0.63 16.73 -17.58
CA GLU A 447 1.19 16.78 -18.94
C GLU A 447 1.42 15.37 -19.51
N LYS A 448 2.06 14.49 -18.73
CA LYS A 448 2.35 13.11 -19.14
C LYS A 448 1.08 12.27 -19.30
N ALA A 449 0.06 12.49 -18.47
CA ALA A 449 -1.24 11.85 -18.60
C ALA A 449 -1.89 12.20 -19.95
N LYS A 450 -1.98 13.50 -20.27
CA LYS A 450 -2.51 13.99 -21.55
C LYS A 450 -1.72 13.51 -22.75
N LEU A 451 -0.38 13.56 -22.67
CA LEU A 451 0.51 13.10 -23.74
C LEU A 451 0.31 11.60 -24.03
N THR A 452 0.18 10.79 -22.98
CA THR A 452 -0.03 9.34 -23.10
C THR A 452 -1.33 9.02 -23.80
N GLU A 453 -2.44 9.63 -23.35
CA GLU A 453 -3.76 9.47 -23.96
C GLU A 453 -3.75 9.87 -25.44
N GLN A 454 -3.23 11.06 -25.74
CA GLN A 454 -3.20 11.60 -27.10
C GLN A 454 -2.42 10.70 -28.04
N ILE A 455 -1.21 10.27 -27.67
CA ILE A 455 -0.37 9.46 -28.55
C ILE A 455 -0.97 8.06 -28.76
N LEU A 456 -1.42 7.39 -27.69
CA LEU A 456 -1.98 6.04 -27.80
C LEU A 456 -3.23 6.02 -28.69
N ASN A 457 -4.09 7.04 -28.61
CA ASN A 457 -5.28 7.16 -29.46
C ASN A 457 -4.96 7.49 -30.94
N THR A 458 -3.70 7.79 -31.29
CA THR A 458 -3.28 7.90 -32.71
C THR A 458 -2.92 6.56 -33.35
N VAL A 459 -2.86 5.47 -32.57
CA VAL A 459 -2.40 4.16 -33.04
C VAL A 459 -3.62 3.30 -33.40
N PRO A 460 -3.80 2.92 -34.69
CA PRO A 460 -4.91 2.04 -35.08
C PRO A 460 -4.86 0.73 -34.29
N GLY A 461 -6.00 0.32 -33.72
CA GLY A 461 -6.09 -0.87 -32.87
C GLY A 461 -5.80 -0.60 -31.39
N ILE A 462 -5.49 0.62 -30.97
CA ILE A 462 -5.38 1.02 -29.56
C ILE A 462 -6.46 2.07 -29.24
N ALA A 463 -7.19 1.86 -28.15
CA ALA A 463 -8.11 2.84 -27.57
C ALA A 463 -7.71 3.10 -26.12
N CYS A 464 -7.54 4.36 -25.74
CA CYS A 464 -7.14 4.77 -24.40
C CYS A 464 -8.14 5.78 -23.85
N ASN A 465 -8.82 5.41 -22.76
CA ASN A 465 -9.64 6.35 -22.00
C ASN A 465 -8.79 7.48 -21.39
N PRO A 466 -9.43 8.63 -21.07
CA PRO A 466 -8.75 9.72 -20.41
C PRO A 466 -8.12 9.31 -19.08
N VAL A 467 -6.87 9.71 -18.86
CA VAL A 467 -6.18 9.51 -17.58
C VAL A 467 -6.55 10.67 -16.66
N GLN A 468 -7.71 10.55 -16.01
CA GLN A 468 -8.28 11.60 -15.16
C GLN A 468 -7.50 11.82 -13.86
N GLY A 469 -6.78 10.81 -13.38
CA GLY A 469 -6.02 10.84 -12.14
C GLY A 469 -5.05 9.67 -11.99
N ALA A 470 -4.62 9.42 -10.74
CA ALA A 470 -3.66 8.37 -10.39
C ALA A 470 -2.32 8.47 -11.16
N MET A 471 -1.76 7.37 -11.65
CA MET A 471 -0.45 7.35 -12.33
C MET A 471 -0.39 6.35 -13.49
N TYR A 472 -1.55 5.91 -13.99
CA TYR A 472 -1.65 4.79 -14.92
C TYR A 472 -2.64 5.07 -16.03
N SER A 473 -2.34 4.50 -17.20
CA SER A 473 -3.32 4.28 -18.25
C SER A 473 -3.57 2.77 -18.41
N PHE A 474 -4.77 2.44 -18.86
CA PHE A 474 -5.19 1.07 -19.15
C PHE A 474 -5.80 0.95 -20.56
N PRO A 475 -5.01 1.21 -21.60
CA PRO A 475 -5.48 1.13 -22.98
C PRO A 475 -5.94 -0.27 -23.36
N ARG A 476 -7.01 -0.31 -24.14
CA ARG A 476 -7.50 -1.48 -24.85
C ARG A 476 -6.74 -1.66 -26.16
N ILE A 477 -6.42 -2.90 -26.47
CA ILE A 477 -5.78 -3.29 -27.71
C ILE A 477 -6.65 -4.30 -28.47
N THR A 478 -6.78 -4.08 -29.77
CA THR A 478 -7.40 -5.03 -30.70
C THR A 478 -6.31 -5.95 -31.22
N LEU A 479 -6.36 -7.23 -30.83
CA LEU A 479 -5.40 -8.24 -31.25
C LEU A 479 -5.96 -9.04 -32.44
N PRO A 480 -5.17 -9.27 -33.52
CA PRO A 480 -5.60 -10.12 -34.62
C PRO A 480 -5.89 -11.57 -34.17
N GLU A 481 -6.84 -12.24 -34.84
CA GLU A 481 -7.27 -13.60 -34.46
C GLU A 481 -6.12 -14.61 -34.44
N ARG A 482 -5.15 -14.49 -35.35
CA ARG A 482 -3.97 -15.37 -35.37
C ARG A 482 -3.11 -15.20 -34.12
N ALA A 483 -2.97 -13.99 -33.59
CA ALA A 483 -2.25 -13.74 -32.34
C ALA A 483 -2.99 -14.34 -31.14
N VAL A 484 -4.32 -14.20 -31.10
CA VAL A 484 -5.17 -14.80 -30.07
C VAL A 484 -5.08 -16.33 -30.10
N LYS A 485 -5.09 -16.93 -31.30
CA LYS A 485 -4.94 -18.36 -31.49
C LYS A 485 -3.57 -18.86 -31.04
N GLU A 486 -2.48 -18.18 -31.42
CA GLU A 486 -1.12 -18.54 -30.96
C GLU A 486 -1.02 -18.49 -29.43
N ALA A 487 -1.58 -17.45 -28.80
CA ALA A 487 -1.60 -17.34 -27.35
C ALA A 487 -2.31 -18.54 -26.70
N LYS A 488 -3.47 -18.92 -27.24
CA LYS A 488 -4.23 -20.08 -26.77
C LYS A 488 -3.47 -21.40 -26.95
N GLU A 489 -2.81 -21.61 -28.09
CA GLU A 489 -1.96 -22.79 -28.35
C GLU A 489 -0.79 -22.89 -27.38
N LYS A 490 -0.26 -21.74 -26.92
CA LYS A 490 0.79 -21.65 -25.90
C LYS A 490 0.27 -21.68 -24.46
N GLY A 491 -1.04 -21.81 -24.25
CA GLY A 491 -1.65 -21.83 -22.91
C GLY A 491 -1.50 -20.51 -22.15
N GLN A 492 -1.42 -19.38 -22.84
CA GLN A 492 -1.27 -18.05 -22.24
C GLN A 492 -2.37 -17.09 -22.68
N ALA A 493 -2.60 -16.04 -21.88
CA ALA A 493 -3.51 -14.96 -22.25
C ALA A 493 -2.96 -14.18 -23.48
N PRO A 494 -3.82 -13.70 -24.40
CA PRO A 494 -3.38 -12.95 -25.58
C PRO A 494 -2.58 -11.68 -25.26
N ASP A 495 -2.97 -10.94 -24.23
CA ASP A 495 -2.24 -9.76 -23.77
C ASP A 495 -0.89 -10.10 -23.11
N MET A 496 -0.77 -11.25 -22.46
CA MET A 496 0.52 -11.77 -21.95
C MET A 496 1.49 -12.03 -23.10
N LEU A 497 1.04 -12.69 -24.17
CA LEU A 497 1.85 -12.89 -25.38
C LEU A 497 2.30 -11.55 -25.98
N TYR A 498 1.37 -10.59 -26.10
CA TYR A 498 1.65 -9.26 -26.62
C TYR A 498 2.70 -8.53 -25.78
N CYS A 499 2.50 -8.44 -24.45
CA CYS A 499 3.42 -7.74 -23.56
C CYS A 499 4.80 -8.44 -23.47
N MET A 500 4.87 -9.76 -23.55
CA MET A 500 6.14 -10.49 -23.56
C MET A 500 6.93 -10.21 -24.85
N LYS A 501 6.28 -10.22 -26.02
CA LYS A 501 6.91 -9.86 -27.29
C LYS A 501 7.37 -8.41 -27.31
N LEU A 502 6.55 -7.49 -26.80
CA LEU A 502 6.93 -6.08 -26.66
C LEU A 502 8.23 -5.95 -25.85
N LEU A 503 8.31 -6.63 -24.70
CA LEU A 503 9.51 -6.61 -23.85
C LEU A 503 10.75 -7.14 -24.59
N GLU A 504 10.63 -8.30 -25.25
CA GLU A 504 11.76 -8.94 -25.94
C GLU A 504 12.27 -8.15 -27.16
N GLU A 505 11.40 -7.39 -27.81
CA GLU A 505 11.75 -6.63 -29.02
C GLU A 505 12.17 -5.19 -28.73
N THR A 506 11.65 -4.58 -27.66
CA THR A 506 11.81 -3.14 -27.42
C THR A 506 12.44 -2.79 -26.07
N GLY A 507 12.50 -3.74 -25.14
CA GLY A 507 12.92 -3.51 -23.76
C GLY A 507 11.84 -2.85 -22.90
N ILE A 508 10.62 -2.62 -23.41
CA ILE A 508 9.54 -1.97 -22.66
C ILE A 508 8.83 -3.01 -21.79
N CYS A 509 8.84 -2.80 -20.48
CA CYS A 509 8.18 -3.66 -19.51
C CYS A 509 6.83 -3.07 -19.08
N LEU A 510 5.73 -3.71 -19.51
CA LEU A 510 4.35 -3.39 -19.15
C LEU A 510 3.72 -4.50 -18.30
N VAL A 511 2.50 -4.30 -17.81
CA VAL A 511 1.73 -5.37 -17.15
C VAL A 511 0.49 -5.70 -18.01
N PRO A 512 0.26 -6.96 -18.39
CA PRO A 512 -0.88 -7.34 -19.23
C PRO A 512 -2.20 -7.20 -18.47
N GLY A 513 -3.29 -6.94 -19.20
CA GLY A 513 -4.63 -6.74 -18.66
C GLY A 513 -5.17 -7.93 -17.88
N SER A 514 -4.82 -9.14 -18.31
CA SER A 514 -5.09 -10.41 -17.62
C SER A 514 -4.59 -10.42 -16.17
N GLY A 515 -3.57 -9.64 -15.84
CA GLY A 515 -3.09 -9.49 -14.47
C GLY A 515 -3.99 -8.67 -13.54
N PHE A 516 -4.95 -7.94 -14.10
CA PHE A 516 -5.90 -7.08 -13.39
C PHE A 516 -7.35 -7.58 -13.53
N GLY A 517 -7.59 -8.59 -14.38
CA GLY A 517 -8.92 -8.92 -14.87
C GLY A 517 -9.44 -7.86 -15.86
N GLN A 518 -10.28 -8.32 -16.78
CA GLN A 518 -10.93 -7.50 -17.80
C GLN A 518 -12.19 -8.22 -18.28
N ARG A 519 -13.03 -7.57 -19.09
CA ARG A 519 -14.18 -8.24 -19.72
C ARG A 519 -13.70 -9.30 -20.71
N ASP A 520 -14.41 -10.42 -20.78
CA ASP A 520 -14.09 -11.47 -21.75
C ASP A 520 -14.13 -10.93 -23.18
N GLY A 521 -13.16 -11.34 -23.99
CA GLY A 521 -12.99 -10.85 -25.36
C GLY A 521 -12.33 -9.46 -25.48
N THR A 522 -12.00 -8.80 -24.37
CA THR A 522 -11.21 -7.56 -24.36
C THR A 522 -9.78 -7.83 -23.89
N TYR A 523 -8.83 -7.03 -24.37
CA TYR A 523 -7.40 -7.16 -24.04
C TYR A 523 -6.82 -5.80 -23.77
N HIS A 524 -6.01 -5.70 -22.71
CA HIS A 524 -5.44 -4.44 -22.26
C HIS A 524 -3.99 -4.62 -21.83
N PHE A 525 -3.33 -3.51 -21.55
CA PHE A 525 -2.14 -3.49 -20.72
C PHE A 525 -2.18 -2.27 -19.80
N ARG A 526 -1.56 -2.35 -18.63
CA ARG A 526 -1.29 -1.19 -17.79
C ARG A 526 0.09 -0.63 -18.11
N MET A 527 0.14 0.69 -18.24
CA MET A 527 1.36 1.48 -18.32
C MET A 527 1.34 2.57 -17.25
N THR A 528 2.52 2.95 -16.74
CA THR A 528 2.63 4.14 -15.88
C THR A 528 3.07 5.38 -16.67
N ILE A 529 2.54 6.54 -16.27
CA ILE A 529 2.95 7.87 -16.77
C ILE A 529 4.19 8.42 -16.04
N LEU A 530 4.79 7.63 -15.15
CA LEU A 530 5.91 8.06 -14.31
C LEU A 530 7.23 8.37 -15.04
N PRO A 531 7.63 7.71 -16.14
CA PRO A 531 8.87 8.05 -16.83
C PRO A 531 8.98 9.56 -17.12
N PRO A 532 10.20 10.12 -17.15
CA PRO A 532 10.43 11.49 -17.60
C PRO A 532 9.85 11.72 -19.01
N VAL A 533 9.46 12.95 -19.34
CA VAL A 533 8.71 13.26 -20.58
C VAL A 533 9.44 12.78 -21.84
N ASP A 534 10.75 13.00 -21.92
CA ASP A 534 11.62 12.54 -23.00
C ASP A 534 11.63 11.00 -23.13
N LYS A 535 11.79 10.29 -22.01
CA LYS A 535 11.73 8.82 -21.98
C LYS A 535 10.33 8.30 -22.32
N LEU A 536 9.28 8.98 -21.88
CA LEU A 536 7.89 8.62 -22.15
C LEU A 536 7.58 8.75 -23.65
N GLN A 537 8.03 9.82 -24.31
CA GLN A 537 7.88 9.97 -25.77
C GLN A 537 8.57 8.85 -26.54
N ILE A 538 9.80 8.49 -26.15
CA ILE A 538 10.53 7.37 -26.76
C ILE A 538 9.79 6.05 -26.55
N LEU A 539 9.30 5.80 -25.34
CA LEU A 539 8.51 4.61 -25.02
C LEU A 539 7.28 4.52 -25.92
N LEU A 540 6.49 5.60 -25.99
CA LEU A 540 5.25 5.65 -26.77
C LEU A 540 5.50 5.47 -28.28
N SER A 541 6.57 6.07 -28.82
CA SER A 541 6.97 5.86 -30.22
C SER A 541 7.33 4.40 -30.50
N LYS A 542 8.18 3.79 -29.66
CA LYS A 542 8.57 2.39 -29.80
C LYS A 542 7.38 1.43 -29.64
N LEU A 543 6.45 1.73 -28.74
CA LEU A 543 5.22 0.97 -28.56
C LEU A 543 4.35 1.04 -29.82
N LYS A 544 4.17 2.23 -30.40
CA LYS A 544 3.45 2.43 -31.66
C LYS A 544 4.06 1.61 -32.80
N GLU A 545 5.38 1.71 -33.00
CA GLU A 545 6.10 0.97 -34.04
C GLU A 545 5.99 -0.55 -33.83
N PHE A 546 6.15 -1.02 -32.59
CA PHE A 546 5.95 -2.43 -32.26
C PHE A 546 4.53 -2.89 -32.56
N HIS A 547 3.52 -2.12 -32.13
CA HIS A 547 2.11 -2.47 -32.34
C HIS A 547 1.80 -2.64 -33.82
N GLN A 548 2.22 -1.69 -34.66
CA GLN A 548 2.00 -1.74 -36.12
C GLN A 548 2.65 -2.98 -36.76
N ARG A 549 3.89 -3.29 -36.40
CA ARG A 549 4.58 -4.49 -36.89
C ARG A 549 3.91 -5.77 -36.40
N PHE A 550 3.53 -5.82 -35.12
CA PHE A 550 2.84 -6.95 -34.53
C PHE A 550 1.52 -7.21 -35.25
N THR A 551 0.68 -6.19 -35.41
CA THR A 551 -0.59 -6.34 -36.12
C THR A 551 -0.38 -6.78 -37.56
N GLN A 552 0.61 -6.23 -38.28
CA GLN A 552 0.90 -6.62 -39.66
C GLN A 552 1.36 -8.08 -39.77
N GLN A 553 2.21 -8.54 -38.84
CA GLN A 553 2.68 -9.93 -38.79
C GLN A 553 1.55 -10.94 -38.54
N TYR A 554 0.57 -10.56 -37.73
CA TYR A 554 -0.54 -11.41 -37.32
C TYR A 554 -1.83 -11.19 -38.13
N SER A 555 -1.83 -10.25 -39.08
CA SER A 555 -2.96 -10.02 -39.99
C SER A 555 -3.19 -11.18 -40.95
#